data_AF-A0A7X0RGX9-F1
#
_entry.id   AF-A0A7X0RGX9-F1
#
_cell.length_a   1.000
_cell.length_b   1.000
_cell.length_c   1.000
_cell.angle_alpha   90.00
_cell.angle_beta   90.00
_cell.angle_gamma   90.00
#
_symmetry.space_group_name_H-M   'P 1'
#
loop_
_entity.id
_entity.type
_entity.pdbx_description
1 polymer ?
#
loop_
_entity_poly.entity_id
_entity_poly.type
_entity_poly.pdbx_seq_one_letter_code
_entity_poly.pdbx_strand_id
1 'polypeptide(L)'
;MTVRRALPAGLAALALVVTMVTGLWPASGQAAHHPAAHPGSHAARTVDDVLYFDMYAHGRKEPRRIFLTANSGPYLKKITWKHWGTEKAVGRGVYVSDCASCPPPAHRKAVITLRTVVACADVVDAHAYKKGRVVLAEPDEGGTDRTFALPAGCPPS
;
A
#
# COMPACT_ATOMS: atom_id res chain seq x y z
N MET A 1 -18.14 31.14 -25.91
CA MET A 1 -18.95 30.27 -26.79
C MET A 1 -19.09 28.93 -26.11
N THR A 2 -20.31 28.61 -25.71
CA THR A 2 -20.65 27.52 -24.79
C THR A 2 -21.30 26.40 -25.59
N VAL A 3 -20.69 25.22 -25.63
CA VAL A 3 -21.33 24.04 -26.24
C VAL A 3 -21.41 22.95 -25.19
N ARG A 4 -22.55 22.90 -24.51
CA ARG A 4 -23.00 21.74 -23.74
C ARG A 4 -23.55 20.70 -24.72
N ARG A 5 -23.06 19.47 -24.68
CA ARG A 5 -23.76 18.31 -25.25
C ARG A 5 -24.00 17.28 -24.15
N ALA A 6 -25.28 17.14 -23.81
CA ALA A 6 -25.83 16.04 -23.06
C ALA A 6 -25.98 14.81 -23.97
N LEU A 7 -25.79 13.62 -23.43
CA LEU A 7 -26.18 12.33 -24.02
C LEU A 7 -26.80 11.47 -22.90
N PRO A 8 -27.69 10.53 -23.25
CA PRO A 8 -28.88 10.21 -22.48
C PRO A 8 -28.72 8.96 -21.61
N ALA A 9 -29.64 8.88 -20.65
CA ALA A 9 -29.96 7.70 -19.87
C ALA A 9 -30.30 6.50 -20.78
N GLY A 10 -29.54 5.42 -20.62
CA GLY A 10 -29.84 4.11 -21.19
C GLY A 10 -30.22 3.15 -20.07
N LEU A 11 -31.52 2.98 -19.85
CA LEU A 11 -32.13 1.86 -19.15
C LEU A 11 -31.88 0.57 -19.93
N ALA A 12 -31.35 -0.45 -19.28
CA ALA A 12 -31.49 -1.84 -19.71
C ALA A 12 -31.55 -2.74 -18.48
N ALA A 13 -32.78 -3.00 -18.03
CA ALA A 13 -33.15 -4.14 -17.20
C ALA A 13 -33.16 -5.41 -18.07
N LEU A 14 -32.82 -6.57 -17.49
CA LEU A 14 -33.10 -7.96 -17.89
C LEU A 14 -31.94 -8.82 -17.34
N ALA A 15 -32.10 -10.02 -16.78
CA ALA A 15 -33.24 -10.79 -16.29
C ALA A 15 -32.65 -11.86 -15.37
N LEU A 16 -33.44 -12.25 -14.37
CA LEU A 16 -33.21 -13.40 -13.48
C LEU A 16 -33.11 -14.70 -14.31
N VAL A 17 -32.11 -15.54 -14.04
CA VAL A 17 -32.22 -16.99 -14.25
C VAL A 17 -31.68 -17.67 -13.00
N VAL A 18 -32.61 -18.12 -12.15
CA VAL A 18 -32.37 -19.01 -11.02
C VAL A 18 -32.56 -20.43 -11.54
N THR A 19 -31.47 -21.15 -11.78
CA THR A 19 -31.50 -22.59 -12.01
C THR A 19 -31.31 -23.31 -10.68
N MET A 20 -32.44 -23.71 -10.07
CA MET A 20 -32.45 -24.73 -9.03
C MET A 20 -32.11 -26.08 -9.66
N VAL A 21 -30.94 -26.63 -9.34
CA VAL A 21 -30.62 -28.04 -9.60
C VAL A 21 -30.69 -28.77 -8.27
N THR A 22 -31.81 -29.46 -8.05
CA THR A 22 -32.02 -30.44 -6.98
C THR A 22 -31.39 -31.77 -7.40
N GLY A 23 -30.11 -31.96 -7.03
CA GLY A 23 -29.44 -33.24 -7.12
C GLY A 23 -29.45 -33.96 -5.77
N LEU A 24 -30.32 -34.97 -5.62
CA LEU A 24 -30.21 -36.00 -4.58
C LEU A 24 -28.92 -36.81 -4.81
N TRP A 25 -28.02 -36.84 -3.83
CA TRP A 25 -26.96 -37.85 -3.73
C TRP A 25 -27.12 -38.62 -2.41
N PRO A 26 -26.82 -39.94 -2.40
CA PRO A 26 -27.04 -40.83 -1.28
C PRO A 26 -25.95 -40.68 -0.22
N ALA A 27 -26.36 -40.96 1.02
CA ALA A 27 -25.50 -41.18 2.17
C ALA A 27 -24.56 -42.38 1.93
N SER A 28 -23.29 -42.24 2.32
CA SER A 28 -22.48 -43.24 3.07
C SER A 28 -21.00 -42.87 3.03
N GLY A 29 -20.45 -42.45 4.16
CA GLY A 29 -19.01 -42.24 4.32
C GLY A 29 -18.64 -41.32 5.47
N GLN A 30 -18.93 -41.72 6.71
CA GLN A 30 -18.35 -41.07 7.90
C GLN A 30 -16.86 -41.44 7.98
N ALA A 31 -16.02 -40.72 7.24
CA ALA A 31 -14.61 -40.61 7.55
C ALA A 31 -14.47 -39.54 8.63
N ALA A 32 -14.07 -39.97 9.83
CA ALA A 32 -13.83 -39.13 11.00
C ALA A 32 -13.11 -37.82 10.64
N HIS A 33 -13.87 -36.74 10.53
CA HIS A 33 -13.32 -35.39 10.41
C HIS A 33 -12.67 -35.04 11.73
N HIS A 34 -11.36 -35.23 11.80
CA HIS A 34 -10.55 -34.54 12.79
C HIS A 34 -10.76 -33.04 12.55
N PRO A 35 -11.20 -32.26 13.55
CA PRO A 35 -11.23 -30.82 13.39
C PRO A 35 -9.78 -30.37 13.18
N ALA A 36 -9.45 -30.00 11.94
CA ALA A 36 -8.20 -29.32 11.66
C ALA A 36 -8.21 -28.03 12.49
N ALA A 37 -7.41 -28.03 13.56
CA ALA A 37 -7.13 -26.86 14.36
C ALA A 37 -6.80 -25.71 13.40
N HIS A 38 -7.69 -24.73 13.33
CA HIS A 38 -7.42 -23.52 12.57
C HIS A 38 -6.15 -22.92 13.17
N PRO A 39 -5.06 -22.75 12.39
CA PRO A 39 -3.89 -22.07 12.89
C PRO A 39 -4.36 -20.69 13.36
N GLY A 40 -4.25 -20.46 14.66
CA GLY A 40 -4.75 -19.28 15.32
C GLY A 40 -4.32 -18.04 14.54
N SER A 41 -5.31 -17.25 14.12
CA SER A 41 -5.08 -15.92 13.59
C SER A 41 -4.49 -15.09 14.73
N HIS A 42 -3.16 -15.13 14.87
CA HIS A 42 -2.44 -14.19 15.71
C HIS A 42 -2.61 -12.83 15.04
N ALA A 43 -3.61 -12.07 15.50
CA ALA A 43 -3.80 -10.69 15.08
C ALA A 43 -2.46 -9.96 15.28
N ALA A 44 -1.91 -9.40 14.22
CA ALA A 44 -0.63 -8.70 14.27
C ALA A 44 -0.72 -7.57 15.31
N ARG A 45 0.17 -7.58 16.31
CA ARG A 45 0.25 -6.53 17.32
C ARG A 45 0.50 -5.20 16.62
N THR A 46 -0.32 -4.21 16.94
CA THR A 46 -0.21 -2.83 16.43
C THR A 46 0.39 -1.94 17.51
N VAL A 47 1.25 -1.01 17.10
CA VAL A 47 1.86 0.03 17.92
C VAL A 47 1.29 1.37 17.47
N ASP A 48 0.69 2.14 18.38
CA ASP A 48 -0.11 3.32 18.01
C ASP A 48 0.74 4.54 17.62
N ASP A 49 1.94 4.67 18.18
CA ASP A 49 2.83 5.84 18.03
C ASP A 49 3.99 5.60 17.07
N VAL A 50 3.71 4.89 15.96
CA VAL A 50 4.68 4.71 14.87
C VAL A 50 4.64 5.89 13.91
N LEU A 51 5.79 6.56 13.77
CA LEU A 51 6.02 7.71 12.92
C LEU A 51 6.95 7.35 11.75
N TYR A 52 6.73 8.04 10.63
CA TYR A 52 7.72 8.19 9.59
C TYR A 52 8.38 9.55 9.75
N PHE A 53 9.70 9.57 9.98
CA PHE A 53 10.48 10.79 10.02
C PHE A 53 10.91 11.14 8.59
N ASP A 54 10.54 12.33 8.12
CA ASP A 54 11.03 12.83 6.85
C ASP A 54 12.51 13.28 6.95
N MET A 55 13.09 13.67 5.82
CA MET A 55 14.51 14.07 5.76
C MET A 55 14.86 15.29 6.62
N TYR A 56 13.85 16.01 7.15
CA TYR A 56 14.02 17.13 8.07
C TYR A 56 13.70 16.73 9.52
N ALA A 57 13.69 15.43 9.81
CA ALA A 57 13.36 14.87 11.12
C ALA A 57 11.94 15.20 11.61
N HIS A 58 11.01 15.61 10.73
CA HIS A 58 9.62 15.78 11.14
C HIS A 58 8.88 14.44 11.15
N GLY A 59 8.38 14.05 12.32
CA GLY A 59 7.57 12.86 12.50
C GLY A 59 6.17 13.01 11.91
N ARG A 60 5.76 12.06 11.07
CA ARG A 60 4.43 12.03 10.44
C ARG A 60 3.79 10.65 10.60
N LYS A 61 2.55 10.62 11.08
CA LYS A 61 1.71 9.41 11.09
C LYS A 61 1.08 9.23 9.70
N GLU A 62 1.26 8.05 9.10
CA GLU A 62 0.69 7.67 7.80
C GLU A 62 0.81 8.75 6.70
N PRO A 63 2.03 9.22 6.37
CA PRO A 63 2.19 10.34 5.46
C PRO A 63 1.62 10.03 4.07
N ARG A 64 0.79 10.93 3.55
CA ARG A 64 0.21 10.82 2.20
C ARG A 64 1.15 11.30 1.09
N ARG A 65 2.28 11.90 1.47
CA ARG A 65 3.36 12.40 0.63
C ARG A 65 4.70 12.20 1.32
N ILE A 66 5.70 11.76 0.56
CA ILE A 66 7.09 11.60 1.04
C ILE A 66 8.01 12.20 -0.02
N PHE A 67 8.82 13.19 0.37
CA PHE A 67 9.89 13.71 -0.48
C PHE A 67 11.09 12.76 -0.42
N LEU A 68 11.72 12.49 -1.56
CA LEU A 68 12.90 11.62 -1.62
C LEU A 68 14.21 12.40 -1.63
N THR A 69 14.14 13.70 -1.90
CA THR A 69 15.27 14.65 -1.94
C THR A 69 14.91 15.96 -1.25
N ALA A 70 15.92 16.66 -0.71
CA ALA A 70 15.73 17.93 0.00
C ALA A 70 15.41 19.13 -0.90
N ASN A 71 15.73 19.04 -2.19
CA ASN A 71 15.42 20.05 -3.20
C ASN A 71 14.49 19.46 -4.27
N SER A 72 14.00 20.31 -5.19
CA SER A 72 13.12 20.01 -6.33
C SER A 72 13.49 18.71 -7.07
N GLY A 73 13.01 17.59 -6.56
CA GLY A 73 13.35 16.26 -7.01
C GLY A 73 12.23 15.29 -6.71
N PRO A 74 12.45 13.99 -6.90
CA PRO A 74 11.36 13.06 -6.93
C PRO A 74 10.66 12.91 -5.57
N TYR A 75 9.37 12.64 -5.62
CA TYR A 75 8.54 12.46 -4.43
C TYR A 75 7.43 11.44 -4.67
N LEU A 76 6.93 10.87 -3.59
CA LEU A 76 5.79 9.97 -3.57
C LEU A 76 4.56 10.77 -3.13
N LYS A 77 3.43 10.59 -3.80
CA LYS A 77 2.16 11.22 -3.45
C LYS A 77 0.98 10.26 -3.53
N LYS A 78 -0.16 10.71 -3.01
CA LYS A 78 -1.43 9.94 -2.97
C LYS A 78 -1.23 8.57 -2.30
N ILE A 79 -0.37 8.52 -1.28
CA ILE A 79 -0.06 7.27 -0.59
C ILE A 79 -1.26 6.85 0.24
N THR A 80 -1.66 5.60 0.09
CA THR A 80 -2.65 4.92 0.93
C THR A 80 -1.97 3.77 1.65
N TRP A 81 -2.00 3.80 2.98
CA TRP A 81 -1.33 2.83 3.83
C TRP A 81 -2.25 1.67 4.21
N LYS A 82 -1.64 0.51 4.45
CA LYS A 82 -2.24 -0.66 5.09
C LYS A 82 -1.28 -1.17 6.15
N HIS A 83 -1.84 -1.70 7.24
CA HIS A 83 -1.09 -2.31 8.33
C HIS A 83 -0.08 -1.36 8.99
N TRP A 84 -0.42 -0.06 9.07
CA TRP A 84 0.37 0.88 9.86
C TRP A 84 0.41 0.46 11.33
N GLY A 85 1.46 0.84 12.05
CA GLY A 85 1.72 0.39 13.42
C GLY A 85 2.12 -1.08 13.59
N THR A 86 2.01 -1.93 12.58
CA THR A 86 2.42 -3.35 12.68
C THR A 86 3.90 -3.51 12.31
N GLU A 87 4.44 -4.73 12.39
CA GLU A 87 5.83 -5.03 11.96
C GLU A 87 6.10 -4.64 10.49
N LYS A 88 5.06 -4.60 9.65
CA LYS A 88 5.16 -4.29 8.23
C LYS A 88 3.97 -3.42 7.77
N ALA A 89 4.25 -2.19 7.36
CA ALA A 89 3.29 -1.35 6.65
C ALA A 89 3.53 -1.37 5.14
N VAL A 90 2.43 -1.30 4.38
CA VAL A 90 2.47 -1.25 2.91
C VAL A 90 1.71 -0.02 2.43
N GLY A 91 2.42 0.86 1.72
CA GLY A 91 1.87 2.04 1.06
C GLY A 91 1.72 1.79 -0.44
N ARG A 92 0.61 2.21 -1.02
CA ARG A 92 0.45 2.30 -2.49
C ARG A 92 0.27 3.76 -2.87
N GLY A 93 1.05 4.24 -3.83
CA GLY A 93 1.04 5.64 -4.23
C GLY A 93 1.55 5.86 -5.64
N VAL A 94 1.91 7.12 -5.92
CA VAL A 94 2.45 7.56 -7.20
C VAL A 94 3.79 8.24 -6.96
N TYR A 95 4.83 7.73 -7.60
CA TYR A 95 6.11 8.41 -7.75
C TYR A 95 5.98 9.49 -8.81
N VAL A 96 6.50 10.67 -8.49
CA VAL A 96 6.57 11.84 -9.37
C VAL A 96 8.03 12.29 -9.46
N SER A 97 8.52 12.48 -10.67
CA SER A 97 9.79 13.12 -10.98
C SER A 97 9.53 14.30 -11.91
N ASP A 98 10.00 15.48 -11.51
CA ASP A 98 9.84 16.71 -12.31
C ASP A 98 10.91 16.83 -13.41
N CYS A 99 11.87 15.89 -13.47
CA CYS A 99 12.83 15.85 -14.58
C CYS A 99 12.18 15.25 -15.83
N ALA A 100 11.79 16.12 -16.77
CA ALA A 100 11.14 15.75 -18.03
C ALA A 100 11.99 14.81 -18.92
N SER A 101 13.32 14.87 -18.78
CA SER A 101 14.27 14.13 -19.63
C SER A 101 14.98 12.98 -18.91
N CYS A 102 14.73 12.77 -17.61
CA CYS A 102 15.41 11.72 -16.83
C CYS A 102 14.58 10.44 -16.79
N PRO A 103 15.16 9.26 -17.02
CA PRO A 103 14.51 7.99 -16.67
C PRO A 103 14.54 7.78 -15.14
N PRO A 104 13.43 7.35 -14.49
CA PRO A 104 12.18 6.90 -15.08
C PRO A 104 11.21 8.06 -15.38
N PRO A 105 10.25 7.88 -16.31
CA PRO A 105 9.18 8.80 -16.65
C PRO A 105 8.53 9.47 -15.46
N ALA A 106 8.03 10.69 -15.70
CA ALA A 106 7.58 11.61 -14.67
C ALA A 106 6.66 10.96 -13.65
N HIS A 107 5.69 10.13 -14.06
CA HIS A 107 4.70 9.54 -13.15
C HIS A 107 4.75 8.00 -13.17
N ARG A 108 4.87 7.36 -12.00
CA ARG A 108 4.86 5.89 -11.85
C ARG A 108 4.03 5.43 -10.68
N LYS A 109 3.37 4.26 -10.81
CA LYS A 109 2.80 3.58 -9.63
C LYS A 109 3.95 3.12 -8.74
N ALA A 110 3.78 3.28 -7.44
CA ALA A 110 4.78 2.91 -6.44
C ALA A 110 4.15 2.05 -5.34
N VAL A 111 4.87 1.02 -4.94
CA VAL A 111 4.60 0.23 -3.73
C VAL A 111 5.72 0.51 -2.73
N ILE A 112 5.33 1.00 -1.56
CA ILE A 112 6.22 1.33 -0.46
C ILE A 112 6.04 0.24 0.58
N THR A 113 7.15 -0.31 1.08
CA THR A 113 7.15 -1.26 2.19
C THR A 113 8.02 -0.71 3.30
N LEU A 114 7.41 -0.51 4.47
CA LEU A 114 8.12 -0.18 5.71
C LEU A 114 8.14 -1.42 6.60
N ARG A 115 9.26 -1.70 7.26
CA ARG A 115 9.43 -2.87 8.13
C ARG A 115 10.22 -2.54 9.38
N THR A 116 10.02 -3.37 10.39
CA THR A 116 10.75 -3.38 11.67
C THR A 116 10.47 -2.11 12.45
N VAL A 117 9.49 -2.18 13.35
CA VAL A 117 9.18 -1.09 14.29
C VAL A 117 10.24 -1.08 15.40
N VAL A 118 10.83 0.08 15.66
CA VAL A 118 11.82 0.31 16.73
C VAL A 118 11.41 1.53 17.54
N ALA A 119 11.70 1.52 18.85
CA ALA A 119 11.56 2.70 19.69
C ALA A 119 12.68 3.71 19.37
N CYS A 120 12.35 5.00 19.42
CA CYS A 120 13.32 6.08 19.26
C CYS A 120 13.82 6.54 20.62
N ALA A 121 15.14 6.53 20.83
CA ALA A 121 15.73 6.85 22.13
C ALA A 121 15.49 8.32 22.53
N ASP A 122 15.60 9.24 21.58
CA ASP A 122 15.60 10.68 21.83
C ASP A 122 14.23 11.35 21.61
N VAL A 123 13.20 10.55 21.33
CA VAL A 123 11.83 11.04 21.10
C VAL A 123 10.88 10.27 22.00
N VAL A 124 10.32 10.96 22.98
CA VAL A 124 9.44 10.39 24.00
C VAL A 124 8.27 9.65 23.34
N ASP A 125 8.08 8.39 23.76
CA ASP A 125 7.01 7.48 23.33
C ASP A 125 6.89 7.27 21.80
N ALA A 126 7.91 7.62 21.03
CA ALA A 126 7.87 7.48 19.58
C ALA A 126 8.51 6.18 19.10
N HIS A 127 7.88 5.59 18.11
CA HIS A 127 8.42 4.46 17.36
C HIS A 127 8.59 4.86 15.89
N ALA A 128 9.47 4.16 15.17
CA ALA A 128 9.67 4.34 13.74
C ALA A 128 9.89 3.02 13.03
N TYR A 129 9.68 3.01 11.70
CA TYR A 129 10.13 1.90 10.87
C TYR A 129 11.61 2.05 10.55
N LYS A 130 12.42 1.03 10.84
CA LYS A 130 13.86 1.03 10.58
C LYS A 130 14.20 0.79 9.10
N LYS A 131 13.34 0.11 8.35
CA LYS A 131 13.62 -0.28 6.95
C LYS A 131 12.52 0.22 6.03
N GLY A 132 12.90 0.94 4.98
CA GLY A 132 12.00 1.36 3.92
C GLY A 132 12.47 0.88 2.54
N ARG A 133 11.53 0.47 1.69
CA ARG A 133 11.79 0.09 0.29
C ARG A 133 10.67 0.60 -0.59
N VAL A 134 11.02 1.09 -1.78
CA VAL A 134 10.07 1.47 -2.84
C VAL A 134 10.32 0.59 -4.05
N VAL A 135 9.24 0.08 -4.64
CA VAL A 135 9.22 -0.59 -5.94
C VAL A 135 8.36 0.25 -6.87
N LEU A 136 8.93 0.65 -8.01
CA LEU A 136 8.22 1.33 -9.08
C LEU A 136 7.83 0.32 -10.14
N ALA A 137 6.57 0.36 -10.58
CA ALA A 137 6.12 -0.47 -11.70
C ALA A 137 6.85 -0.10 -13.00
N GLU A 138 7.03 -1.09 -13.87
CA GLU A 138 7.60 -0.97 -15.23
C GLU A 138 7.05 0.24 -16.01
N PRO A 139 7.83 0.80 -16.97
CA PRO A 139 7.23 1.58 -18.05
C PRO A 139 6.15 0.78 -18.75
N ASP A 140 5.16 1.48 -19.29
CA ASP A 140 4.16 0.89 -20.18
C ASP A 140 4.77 0.21 -21.43
N GLU A 141 6.09 0.32 -21.66
CA GLU A 141 6.84 -0.39 -22.69
C GLU A 141 8.24 -0.84 -22.20
N GLY A 142 8.37 -2.10 -21.77
CA GLY A 142 9.62 -2.87 -21.82
C GLY A 142 10.79 -2.48 -20.92
N GLY A 143 10.58 -1.79 -19.80
CA GLY A 143 11.67 -1.45 -18.87
C GLY A 143 11.59 -2.12 -17.51
N THR A 144 12.75 -2.28 -16.87
CA THR A 144 12.91 -3.01 -15.60
C THR A 144 12.24 -2.30 -14.42
N ASP A 145 11.59 -3.07 -13.55
CA ASP A 145 11.18 -2.64 -12.20
C ASP A 145 12.35 -1.95 -11.48
N ARG A 146 12.15 -0.71 -11.04
CA ARG A 146 13.16 0.03 -10.25
C ARG A 146 12.83 -0.09 -8.78
N THR A 147 13.77 -0.66 -8.03
CA THR A 147 13.70 -0.79 -6.58
C THR A 147 14.77 0.05 -5.91
N PHE A 148 14.39 0.84 -4.89
CA PHE A 148 15.35 1.61 -4.10
C PHE A 148 14.98 1.64 -2.61
N ALA A 149 15.98 1.91 -1.77
CA ALA A 149 15.78 2.07 -0.33
C ALA A 149 15.11 3.42 -0.05
N LEU A 150 14.12 3.43 0.84
CA LEU A 150 13.52 4.64 1.35
C LEU A 150 14.17 4.93 2.72
N PRO A 151 14.82 6.09 2.90
CA PRO A 151 15.28 6.52 4.22
C PRO A 151 14.12 6.46 5.22
N ALA A 152 14.33 5.70 6.28
CA ALA A 152 13.40 5.47 7.36
C ALA A 152 14.21 5.16 8.62
N GLY A 153 13.67 5.48 9.78
CA GLY A 153 14.30 5.25 11.07
C GLY A 153 14.03 6.41 12.02
N CYS A 154 14.63 6.33 13.20
CA CYS A 154 14.65 7.43 14.14
C CYS A 154 15.65 8.49 13.65
N PRO A 155 15.40 9.78 13.93
CA PRO A 155 16.37 10.83 13.65
C PRO A 155 17.65 10.61 14.47
N PRO A 156 18.82 11.08 13.99
CA PRO A 156 20.03 11.09 14.79
C PRO A 156 19.87 12.06 15.97
N SER A 157 20.42 11.66 17.13
CA SER A 157 20.58 12.48 18.34
C SER A 157 21.57 13.62 18.15
#